data_AF-J1RUM3-F1
#
_entry.id   AF-J1RUM3-F1
#
_cell.length_a   1.000
_cell.length_b   1.000
_cell.length_c   1.000
_cell.angle_alpha   90.00
_cell.angle_beta   90.00
_cell.angle_gamma   90.00
#
_symmetry.space_group_name_H-M   'P 1'
#
loop_
_entity.id
_entity.type
_entity.pdbx_description
1 polymer ?
#
loop_
_entity_poly.entity_id
_entity_poly.type
_entity_poly.pdbx_seq_one_letter_code
_entity_poly.pdbx_strand_id
1 'polypeptide(L)'
;MLARTSRECARRHAVLVAAVREACAGPVEGLHTVPLRPGGAGEADAGAAVAGAGVGRGDGAGGGSSGAQAVPGAGGAEGVRAVLDRGELGELPVEQLGDGELRFLALALVLLTGPDVLAMDPVGEVPSARQQMTVLADGMDRCMDLRQARELVSLAVRMTERGHVRLLGTVRDPSVADGLPGVQVLHLGA
;
A
#
# COMPACT_ATOMS: atom_id res chain seq x y z
N MET A 1 -10.57 -3.67 28.14
CA MET A 1 -10.41 -2.83 26.94
C MET A 1 -9.19 -3.26 26.12
N LEU A 2 -7.98 -3.24 26.68
CA LEU A 2 -6.72 -3.64 26.00
C LEU A 2 -6.77 -4.99 25.29
N ALA A 3 -7.27 -6.05 25.94
CA ALA A 3 -7.36 -7.38 25.32
C ALA A 3 -8.34 -7.45 24.12
N ARG A 4 -9.34 -6.56 24.07
CA ARG A 4 -10.24 -6.44 22.90
C ARG A 4 -9.49 -5.73 21.77
N THR A 5 -8.82 -4.63 22.07
CA THR A 5 -8.03 -3.87 21.10
C THR A 5 -6.89 -4.72 20.53
N SER A 6 -6.14 -5.46 21.35
CA SER A 6 -5.05 -6.31 20.87
C SER A 6 -5.54 -7.42 19.95
N ARG A 7 -6.68 -8.04 20.26
CA ARG A 7 -7.32 -9.03 19.37
C ARG A 7 -7.80 -8.43 18.06
N GLU A 8 -8.32 -7.20 18.10
CA GLU A 8 -8.74 -6.50 16.88
C GLU A 8 -7.55 -6.13 15.99
N CYS A 9 -6.46 -5.61 16.59
CA CYS A 9 -5.22 -5.36 15.86
C CYS A 9 -4.65 -6.64 15.25
N ALA A 10 -4.60 -7.73 16.02
CA ALA A 10 -4.14 -9.03 15.51
C ALA A 10 -5.01 -9.55 14.36
N ARG A 11 -6.34 -9.36 14.44
CA ARG A 11 -7.27 -9.74 13.38
C ARG A 11 -7.07 -8.92 12.11
N ARG A 12 -6.97 -7.58 12.23
CA ARG A 12 -6.72 -6.69 11.08
C ARG A 12 -5.38 -6.98 10.44
N HIS A 13 -4.35 -7.20 11.26
CA HIS A 13 -3.04 -7.57 10.80
C HIS A 13 -3.04 -8.91 10.05
N ALA A 14 -3.73 -9.93 10.57
CA ALA A 14 -3.88 -11.21 9.87
C ALA A 14 -4.61 -11.07 8.52
N VAL A 15 -5.65 -10.23 8.46
CA VAL A 15 -6.35 -9.95 7.19
C VAL A 15 -5.45 -9.20 6.22
N LEU A 16 -4.65 -8.25 6.70
CA LEU A 16 -3.67 -7.53 5.88
C LEU A 16 -2.65 -8.50 5.28
N VAL A 17 -2.02 -9.33 6.12
CA VAL A 17 -1.01 -10.30 5.66
C VAL A 17 -1.61 -11.30 4.66
N ALA A 18 -2.85 -11.76 4.89
CA ALA A 18 -3.55 -12.62 3.94
C ALA A 18 -3.79 -11.93 2.59
N ALA A 19 -4.24 -10.67 2.59
CA ALA A 19 -4.46 -9.92 1.35
C ALA A 19 -3.13 -9.66 0.61
N VAL A 20 -2.05 -9.35 1.35
CA VAL A 20 -0.72 -9.13 0.77
C VAL A 20 -0.14 -10.41 0.19
N ARG A 21 -0.34 -11.58 0.83
CA ARG A 21 0.00 -12.89 0.24
C ARG A 21 -0.67 -13.12 -1.11
N GLU A 22 -1.94 -12.69 -1.23
CA GLU A 22 -2.71 -12.84 -2.46
C GLU A 22 -2.38 -11.80 -3.54
N ALA A 23 -1.64 -10.74 -3.23
CA ALA A 23 -1.32 -9.65 -4.17
C ALA A 23 0.16 -9.58 -4.53
N CYS A 24 1.06 -9.90 -3.61
CA CYS A 24 2.49 -9.89 -3.85
C CYS A 24 2.94 -11.09 -4.68
N ALA A 25 4.06 -10.91 -5.37
CA ALA A 25 4.77 -12.01 -6.03
C ALA A 25 5.61 -12.76 -4.99
N GLY A 26 5.63 -14.10 -5.05
CA GLY A 26 6.41 -14.94 -4.15
C GLY A 26 5.82 -15.09 -2.73
N PRO A 27 6.49 -15.85 -1.85
CA PRO A 27 6.02 -16.10 -0.49
C PRO A 27 5.94 -14.82 0.33
N VAL A 28 4.96 -14.73 1.23
CA VAL A 28 4.88 -13.69 2.27
C VAL A 28 4.52 -14.39 3.57
N GLU A 29 5.42 -14.43 4.54
CA GLU A 29 5.15 -15.03 5.84
C GLU A 29 4.63 -14.00 6.84
N GLY A 30 4.98 -12.73 6.67
CA GLY A 30 4.62 -11.65 7.59
C GLY A 30 4.90 -10.26 7.05
N LEU A 31 4.41 -9.26 7.78
CA LEU A 31 4.70 -7.83 7.56
C LEU A 31 4.99 -7.23 8.94
N HIS A 32 6.21 -6.77 9.16
CA HIS A 32 6.60 -6.24 10.46
C HIS A 32 7.51 -5.03 10.32
N THR A 33 7.77 -4.40 11.44
CA THR A 33 8.60 -3.21 11.50
C THR A 33 9.95 -3.53 12.10
N VAL A 34 11.03 -3.06 11.49
CA VAL A 34 12.38 -3.17 12.02
C VAL A 34 12.98 -1.78 12.26
N PRO A 35 13.89 -1.63 13.24
CA PRO A 35 14.61 -0.37 13.45
C PRO A 35 15.37 0.00 12.17
N LEU A 36 15.14 1.22 11.69
CA LEU A 36 15.93 1.84 10.64
C LEU A 36 17.26 2.22 11.25
N ARG A 37 18.32 1.48 10.92
CA ARG A 37 19.67 1.89 11.28
C ARG A 37 20.03 3.14 10.46
N PRO A 38 20.31 4.28 11.10
CA PRO A 38 20.79 5.45 10.38
C PRO A 38 22.21 5.13 9.87
N GLY A 39 22.36 4.97 8.56
CA GLY A 39 23.67 4.85 7.92
C GLY A 39 24.23 3.43 7.85
N GLY A 40 23.85 2.73 6.79
CA GLY A 40 24.72 1.79 6.12
C GLY A 40 24.46 1.96 4.64
N ALA A 41 25.34 2.68 3.92
CA ALA A 41 25.43 2.52 2.48
C ALA A 41 25.60 1.01 2.26
N GLY A 42 24.58 0.38 1.66
CA GLY A 42 24.58 -1.04 1.42
C GLY A 42 25.85 -1.41 0.67
N GLU A 43 26.65 -2.30 1.26
CA GLU A 43 27.35 -3.29 0.46
C GLU A 43 26.26 -4.00 -0.34
N ALA A 44 26.10 -3.55 -1.57
CA ALA A 44 25.35 -4.24 -2.59
C ALA A 44 26.01 -5.60 -2.80
N ASP A 45 25.37 -6.65 -2.29
CA ASP A 45 25.55 -7.97 -2.87
C ASP A 45 25.03 -7.89 -4.30
N ALA A 46 25.99 -7.80 -5.21
CA ALA A 46 25.78 -7.67 -6.64
C ALA A 46 25.76 -9.06 -7.27
N GLY A 47 24.59 -9.48 -7.74
CA GLY A 47 24.47 -10.51 -8.76
C GLY A 47 23.02 -10.96 -8.93
N ALA A 48 22.40 -11.02 -10.10
CA ALA A 48 22.78 -10.60 -11.44
C ALA A 48 21.48 -10.53 -12.24
N ALA A 49 21.24 -9.44 -12.97
CA ALA A 49 20.29 -9.44 -14.08
C ALA A 49 20.84 -8.51 -15.17
N VAL A 50 21.48 -9.12 -16.15
CA VAL A 50 21.88 -8.46 -17.39
C VAL A 50 20.65 -8.11 -18.22
N ALA A 51 20.74 -6.92 -18.80
CA ALA A 51 19.72 -6.19 -19.55
C ALA A 51 19.48 -6.73 -20.96
N GLY A 52 18.42 -6.21 -21.61
CA GLY A 52 18.46 -5.99 -23.05
C GLY A 52 17.13 -5.64 -23.72
N ALA A 53 16.83 -4.34 -23.85
CA ALA A 53 16.49 -3.72 -25.13
C ALA A 53 16.32 -2.20 -24.94
N GLY A 54 17.27 -1.44 -25.49
CA GLY A 54 17.15 0.01 -25.66
C GLY A 54 17.22 0.39 -27.12
N VAL A 55 16.57 1.51 -27.48
CA VAL A 55 16.87 2.51 -28.52
C VAL A 55 15.95 3.71 -28.17
N GLY A 56 16.27 5.00 -28.21
CA GLY A 56 17.45 5.75 -28.60
C GLY A 56 17.07 7.25 -28.74
N ARG A 57 17.68 8.09 -27.90
CA ARG A 57 18.28 9.43 -28.08
C ARG A 57 17.64 10.59 -28.89
N GLY A 58 17.69 11.77 -28.25
CA GLY A 58 17.85 13.14 -28.79
C GLY A 58 17.50 14.17 -27.71
N ASP A 59 18.42 14.65 -26.86
CA ASP A 59 19.48 15.68 -27.00
C ASP A 59 19.02 17.15 -26.76
N GLY A 60 19.56 17.74 -25.67
CA GLY A 60 19.83 19.18 -25.41
C GLY A 60 18.68 20.02 -24.79
N ALA A 61 18.89 20.99 -23.90
CA ALA A 61 20.04 21.48 -23.12
C ALA A 61 19.52 22.54 -22.12
N GLY A 62 20.23 22.74 -21.00
CA GLY A 62 20.03 23.83 -20.03
C GLY A 62 19.43 23.31 -18.71
N GLY A 63 20.08 23.37 -17.55
CA GLY A 63 21.05 24.35 -17.08
C GLY A 63 20.44 25.02 -15.84
N GLY A 64 20.69 24.45 -14.67
CA GLY A 64 20.13 24.94 -13.42
C GLY A 64 20.59 24.11 -12.23
N SER A 65 21.86 24.31 -11.83
CA SER A 65 22.38 23.80 -10.56
C SER A 65 21.75 24.59 -9.40
N SER A 66 20.71 24.04 -8.77
CA SER A 66 20.38 24.42 -7.39
C SER A 66 21.11 23.45 -6.47
N GLY A 67 22.13 23.96 -5.77
CA GLY A 67 22.86 23.22 -4.77
C GLY A 67 21.89 22.57 -3.79
N ALA A 68 21.96 21.24 -3.70
CA ALA A 68 21.42 20.53 -2.56
C ALA A 68 22.19 21.00 -1.34
N GLN A 69 21.64 22.01 -0.65
CA GLN A 69 22.06 22.32 0.69
C GLN A 69 21.76 21.08 1.54
N ALA A 70 22.83 20.34 1.82
CA ALA A 70 22.85 19.34 2.86
C ALA A 70 22.40 20.03 4.15
N VAL A 71 21.17 19.76 4.58
CA VAL A 71 20.71 20.12 5.91
C VAL A 71 21.54 19.27 6.88
N PRO A 72 22.38 19.88 7.73
CA PRO A 72 23.16 19.12 8.69
C PRO A 72 22.22 18.62 9.79
N GLY A 73 22.19 17.30 9.93
CA GLY A 73 21.91 16.56 11.17
C GLY A 73 20.78 17.07 12.04
N ALA A 74 19.54 16.79 11.66
CA ALA A 74 18.51 16.55 12.67
C ALA A 74 18.82 15.18 13.29
N GLY A 75 19.11 15.17 14.60
CA GLY A 75 19.59 14.02 15.35
C GLY A 75 18.87 12.73 14.97
N GLY A 76 19.65 11.66 14.79
CA GLY A 76 19.16 10.36 14.34
C GLY A 76 17.98 9.90 15.18
N ALA A 77 16.78 10.18 14.70
CA ALA A 77 15.60 9.46 15.13
C ALA A 77 15.90 8.02 14.75
N GLU A 78 15.89 7.12 15.74
CA GLU A 78 15.75 5.69 15.48
C GLU A 78 14.47 5.54 14.67
N GLY A 79 14.63 5.54 13.35
CA GLY A 79 13.52 5.39 12.44
C GLY A 79 13.01 3.97 12.56
N VAL A 80 11.82 3.74 12.03
CA VAL A 80 11.29 2.39 11.87
C VAL A 80 10.96 2.24 10.40
N ARG A 81 11.33 1.10 9.80
CA ARG A 81 10.94 0.73 8.44
C ARG A 81 10.05 -0.50 8.47
N ALA A 82 9.12 -0.60 7.53
CA ALA A 82 8.33 -1.80 7.35
C ALA A 82 9.06 -2.77 6.40
N VAL A 83 8.97 -4.06 6.71
CA VAL A 83 9.55 -5.15 5.92
C VAL A 83 8.52 -6.26 5.74
N LEU A 84 8.55 -6.86 4.56
CA LEU A 84 7.84 -8.09 4.24
C LEU A 84 8.76 -9.27 4.50
N ASP A 85 8.32 -10.18 5.36
CA ASP A 85 8.97 -11.46 5.53
C ASP A 85 8.65 -12.35 4.33
N ARG A 86 9.67 -12.73 3.55
CA ARG A 86 9.55 -13.62 2.39
C ARG A 86 9.97 -15.06 2.74
N GLY A 87 10.01 -15.42 4.01
CA GLY A 87 10.42 -16.74 4.49
C GLY A 87 11.90 -16.99 4.20
N GLU A 88 12.20 -18.06 3.47
CA GLU A 88 13.58 -18.42 3.09
C GLU A 88 14.30 -17.35 2.25
N LEU A 89 13.55 -16.45 1.60
CA LEU A 89 14.09 -15.34 0.81
C LEU A 89 14.50 -14.12 1.67
N GLY A 90 14.21 -14.16 2.98
CA GLY A 90 14.56 -13.10 3.93
C GLY A 90 13.58 -11.92 3.97
N GLU A 91 14.00 -10.84 4.61
CA GLU A 91 13.18 -9.64 4.78
C GLU A 91 13.35 -8.68 3.58
N LEU A 92 12.24 -8.36 2.91
CA LEU A 92 12.19 -7.38 1.84
C LEU A 92 11.61 -6.05 2.36
N PRO A 93 12.37 -4.96 2.34
CA PRO A 93 11.85 -3.65 2.71
C PRO A 93 10.69 -3.21 1.82
N VAL A 94 9.64 -2.64 2.41
CA VAL A 94 8.45 -2.26 1.63
C VAL A 94 8.79 -1.25 0.55
N GLU A 95 9.76 -0.36 0.78
CA GLU A 95 10.25 0.62 -0.19
C GLU A 95 10.94 0.00 -1.43
N GLN A 96 11.23 -1.30 -1.40
CA GLN A 96 11.79 -2.05 -2.54
C GLN A 96 10.72 -2.86 -3.29
N LEU A 97 9.47 -2.83 -2.85
CA LEU A 97 8.36 -3.44 -3.58
C LEU A 97 8.10 -2.71 -4.89
N GLY A 98 7.54 -3.42 -5.86
CA GLY A 98 7.09 -2.80 -7.11
C GLY A 98 5.96 -1.80 -6.86
N ASP A 99 5.79 -0.84 -7.77
CA ASP A 99 4.76 0.21 -7.65
C ASP A 99 3.34 -0.34 -7.44
N GLY A 100 3.00 -1.45 -8.12
CA GLY A 100 1.71 -2.12 -7.96
C GLY A 100 1.52 -2.74 -6.58
N GLU A 101 2.54 -3.42 -6.06
CA GLU A 101 2.53 -4.02 -4.72
C GLU A 101 2.49 -2.94 -3.62
N LEU A 102 3.28 -1.88 -3.77
CA LEU A 102 3.27 -0.71 -2.89
C LEU A 102 1.89 -0.06 -2.85
N ARG A 103 1.29 0.18 -4.01
CA ARG A 103 -0.02 0.81 -4.11
C ARG A 103 -1.10 -0.10 -3.52
N PHE A 104 -1.02 -1.40 -3.78
CA PHE A 104 -1.93 -2.38 -3.19
C PHE A 104 -1.84 -2.33 -1.66
N LEU A 105 -0.62 -2.42 -1.12
CA LEU A 105 -0.37 -2.38 0.32
C LEU A 105 -0.90 -1.09 0.94
N ALA A 106 -0.66 0.07 0.31
CA ALA A 106 -1.15 1.35 0.78
C ALA A 106 -2.68 1.40 0.85
N LEU A 107 -3.38 0.99 -0.22
CA LEU A 107 -4.85 1.00 -0.25
C LEU A 107 -5.45 -0.06 0.69
N ALA A 108 -4.84 -1.25 0.79
CA ALA A 108 -5.24 -2.28 1.73
C ALA A 108 -5.12 -1.80 3.18
N LEU A 109 -4.02 -1.11 3.52
CA LEU A 109 -3.85 -0.46 4.82
C LEU A 109 -4.99 0.53 5.08
N VAL A 110 -5.25 1.47 4.16
CA VAL A 110 -6.34 2.46 4.32
C VAL A 110 -7.70 1.79 4.56
N LEU A 111 -8.02 0.72 3.81
CA LEU A 111 -9.28 -0.03 3.99
C LEU A 111 -9.39 -0.70 5.37
N LEU A 112 -8.26 -1.10 5.96
CA LEU A 112 -8.19 -1.88 7.20
C LEU A 112 -7.98 -1.03 8.45
N THR A 113 -7.28 0.10 8.35
CA THR A 113 -6.88 0.90 9.51
C THR A 113 -7.95 1.90 9.96
N GLY A 114 -9.01 2.11 9.17
CA GLY A 114 -10.13 2.97 9.54
C GLY A 114 -9.73 4.45 9.73
N PRO A 115 -10.67 5.30 10.14
CA PRO A 115 -10.43 6.74 10.27
C PRO A 115 -9.45 7.09 11.40
N ASP A 116 -9.28 6.23 12.42
CA ASP A 116 -8.47 6.50 13.61
C ASP A 116 -6.94 6.49 13.36
N VAL A 117 -6.48 5.88 12.26
CA VAL A 117 -5.05 5.86 11.88
C VAL A 117 -4.71 6.99 10.91
N LEU A 118 -5.71 7.44 10.15
CA LEU A 118 -5.61 8.69 9.43
C LEU A 118 -5.76 9.81 10.46
N ALA A 119 -5.03 10.92 10.33
CA ALA A 119 -5.22 12.08 11.20
C ALA A 119 -6.54 12.79 10.86
N MET A 120 -7.65 12.06 10.93
CA MET A 120 -8.98 12.44 10.53
C MET A 120 -9.80 12.69 11.79
N ASP A 121 -10.23 13.94 11.98
CA ASP A 121 -11.05 14.31 13.13
C ASP A 121 -12.46 13.72 12.97
N PRO A 122 -12.90 12.80 13.86
CA PRO A 122 -14.24 12.25 13.77
C PRO A 122 -15.29 13.35 14.03
N VAL A 123 -16.38 13.33 13.26
CA VAL A 123 -17.47 14.31 13.42
C VAL A 123 -18.18 14.08 14.77
N GLY A 124 -17.85 14.89 15.77
CA GLY A 124 -18.31 14.73 17.16
C GLY A 124 -19.83 14.81 17.37
N GLU A 125 -20.57 15.34 16.40
CA GLU A 125 -22.03 15.46 16.44
C GLU A 125 -22.76 14.17 15.99
N VAL A 126 -22.04 13.25 15.35
CA VAL A 126 -22.60 12.00 14.84
C VAL A 126 -22.16 10.85 15.76
N PRO A 127 -23.10 10.03 16.27
CA PRO A 127 -22.75 8.83 17.02
C PRO A 127 -21.78 7.96 16.22
N SER A 128 -20.70 7.47 16.86
CA SER A 128 -19.66 6.67 16.20
C SER A 128 -20.20 5.45 15.43
N ALA A 129 -21.35 4.90 15.86
CA ALA A 129 -22.07 3.85 15.15
C ALA A 129 -22.61 4.24 13.76
N ARG A 130 -22.61 5.54 13.42
CA ARG A 130 -23.06 6.10 12.13
C ARG A 130 -21.93 6.79 11.36
N GLN A 131 -20.74 6.90 11.94
CA GLN A 131 -19.57 7.44 11.25
C GLN A 131 -19.04 6.37 10.28
N GLN A 132 -19.32 6.54 8.99
CA GLN A 132 -18.77 5.68 7.93
C GLN A 132 -17.63 6.40 7.24
N MET A 133 -16.45 5.77 7.19
CA MET A 133 -15.31 6.31 6.43
C MET A 133 -15.57 6.08 4.94
N THR A 134 -15.59 7.15 4.15
CA THR A 134 -15.67 7.04 2.68
C THR A 134 -14.28 7.23 2.09
N VAL A 135 -13.76 6.19 1.45
CA VAL A 135 -12.49 6.21 0.72
C VAL A 135 -12.77 6.57 -0.72
N LEU A 136 -12.16 7.65 -1.20
CA LEU A 136 -12.17 8.06 -2.61
C LEU A 136 -10.80 7.75 -3.21
N ALA A 137 -10.74 6.82 -4.16
CA ALA A 137 -9.50 6.39 -4.78
C ALA A 137 -9.49 6.67 -6.29
N ASP A 138 -8.75 7.70 -6.72
CA ASP A 138 -8.52 7.95 -8.13
C ASP A 138 -7.41 7.05 -8.70
N GLY A 139 -7.67 6.47 -9.88
CA GLY A 139 -6.84 5.48 -10.55
C GLY A 139 -6.53 4.31 -9.64
N MET A 140 -7.54 3.70 -9.01
CA MET A 140 -7.37 2.66 -7.99
C MET A 140 -6.43 1.54 -8.47
N ASP A 141 -6.59 1.09 -9.71
CA ASP A 141 -5.82 0.04 -10.39
C ASP A 141 -4.52 0.53 -11.07
N ARG A 142 -4.06 1.74 -10.76
CA ARG A 142 -2.83 2.29 -11.33
C ARG A 142 -1.62 1.44 -10.92
N CYS A 143 -0.80 1.04 -11.89
CA CYS A 143 0.40 0.19 -11.71
C CYS A 143 0.13 -1.23 -11.16
N MET A 144 -1.12 -1.60 -10.91
CA MET A 144 -1.49 -2.95 -10.48
C MET A 144 -1.72 -3.86 -11.68
N ASP A 145 -1.42 -5.15 -11.52
CA ASP A 145 -1.96 -6.18 -12.41
C ASP A 145 -3.43 -6.51 -12.06
N LEU A 146 -4.08 -7.30 -12.92
CA LEU A 146 -5.48 -7.68 -12.75
C LEU A 146 -5.72 -8.50 -11.46
N ARG A 147 -4.75 -9.33 -11.04
CA ARG A 147 -4.86 -10.15 -9.82
C ARG A 147 -4.86 -9.24 -8.58
N GLN A 148 -3.90 -8.33 -8.50
CA GLN A 148 -3.77 -7.35 -7.43
C GLN A 148 -5.00 -6.45 -7.33
N ALA A 149 -5.46 -5.92 -8.46
CA ALA A 149 -6.65 -5.07 -8.49
C ALA A 149 -7.92 -5.83 -8.05
N ARG A 150 -8.11 -7.08 -8.53
CA ARG A 150 -9.24 -7.92 -8.10
C ARG A 150 -9.18 -8.25 -6.62
N GLU A 151 -8.01 -8.58 -6.08
CA GLU A 151 -7.89 -8.84 -4.65
C GLU A 151 -8.16 -7.58 -3.82
N LEU A 152 -7.79 -6.39 -4.32
CA LEU A 152 -8.10 -5.14 -3.63
C LEU A 152 -9.61 -4.89 -3.58
N VAL A 153 -10.33 -5.11 -4.68
CA VAL A 153 -11.80 -4.97 -4.70
C VAL A 153 -12.46 -6.04 -3.80
N SER A 154 -11.97 -7.28 -3.82
CA SER A 154 -12.40 -8.35 -2.92
C SER A 154 -12.20 -7.97 -1.45
N LEU A 155 -11.03 -7.43 -1.10
CA LEU A 155 -10.74 -6.90 0.23
C LEU A 155 -11.69 -5.77 0.60
N ALA A 156 -11.94 -4.84 -0.32
CA ALA A 156 -12.87 -3.74 -0.10
C ALA A 156 -14.28 -4.23 0.20
N VAL A 157 -14.81 -5.21 -0.57
CA VAL A 157 -16.12 -5.84 -0.32
C VAL A 157 -16.17 -6.43 1.09
N ARG A 158 -15.14 -7.19 1.49
CA ARG A 158 -15.07 -7.74 2.86
C ARG A 158 -15.06 -6.65 3.93
N MET A 159 -14.47 -5.48 3.66
CA MET A 159 -14.45 -4.36 4.62
C MET A 159 -15.75 -3.56 4.63
N THR A 160 -16.40 -3.39 3.47
CA THR A 160 -17.69 -2.70 3.38
C THR A 160 -18.81 -3.51 4.03
N GLU A 161 -18.79 -4.84 3.93
CA GLU A 161 -19.70 -5.74 4.65
C GLU A 161 -19.63 -5.59 6.18
N ARG A 162 -18.47 -5.20 6.72
CA ARG A 162 -18.32 -4.91 8.15
C ARG A 162 -18.93 -3.56 8.56
N GLY A 163 -19.36 -2.73 7.60
CA GLY A 163 -20.18 -1.53 7.82
C GLY A 163 -19.42 -0.25 8.16
N HIS A 164 -18.08 -0.28 8.22
CA HIS A 164 -17.25 0.84 8.65
C HIS A 164 -16.64 1.66 7.50
N VAL A 165 -16.68 1.12 6.28
CA VAL A 165 -16.04 1.72 5.10
C VAL A 165 -17.00 1.73 3.92
N ARG A 166 -16.98 2.81 3.14
CA ARG A 166 -17.51 2.87 1.78
C ARG A 166 -16.35 3.19 0.84
N LEU A 167 -16.25 2.50 -0.30
CA LEU A 167 -15.21 2.76 -1.30
C LEU A 167 -15.88 3.26 -2.58
N LEU A 168 -15.36 4.38 -3.10
CA LEU A 168 -15.61 4.84 -4.46
C LEU A 168 -14.25 5.04 -5.12
N GLY A 169 -14.08 4.54 -6.34
CA GLY A 169 -12.83 4.73 -7.04
C GLY A 169 -12.99 4.65 -8.55
N THR A 170 -12.02 5.22 -9.26
CA THR A 170 -11.92 5.12 -10.71
C THR A 170 -11.01 3.95 -11.07
N VAL A 171 -11.42 3.16 -12.06
CA VAL A 171 -10.68 2.01 -12.58
C VAL A 171 -10.54 2.15 -14.09
N ARG A 172 -9.43 1.66 -14.63
CA ARG A 172 -9.19 1.61 -16.07
C ARG A 172 -9.80 0.35 -16.68
N ASP A 173 -9.72 -0.77 -15.98
CA ASP A 173 -10.32 -2.04 -16.39
C ASP A 173 -11.53 -2.38 -15.51
N PRO A 174 -12.77 -2.40 -16.04
CA PRO A 174 -13.96 -2.75 -15.26
C PRO A 174 -14.01 -4.23 -14.87
N SER A 175 -13.24 -5.11 -15.53
CA SER A 175 -13.24 -6.55 -15.25
C SER A 175 -12.75 -6.88 -13.84
N VAL A 176 -12.12 -5.94 -13.14
CA VAL A 176 -11.74 -6.07 -11.72
C VAL A 176 -12.95 -6.30 -10.81
N ALA A 177 -14.15 -5.90 -11.23
CA ALA A 177 -15.40 -6.07 -10.47
C ALA A 177 -16.17 -7.35 -10.82
N ASP A 178 -15.79 -8.06 -11.89
CA ASP A 178 -16.58 -9.17 -12.41
C ASP A 178 -16.74 -10.29 -11.37
N GLY A 179 -17.99 -10.68 -11.10
CA GLY A 179 -18.33 -11.75 -10.16
C GLY A 179 -18.21 -11.40 -8.68
N LEU A 180 -17.90 -10.14 -8.33
CA LEU A 180 -17.86 -9.68 -6.94
C LEU A 180 -19.24 -9.14 -6.50
N PRO A 181 -19.78 -9.61 -5.36
CA PRO A 181 -21.06 -9.12 -4.86
C PRO A 181 -20.93 -7.69 -4.30
N GLY A 182 -21.99 -6.90 -4.42
CA GLY A 182 -22.07 -5.57 -3.81
C GLY A 182 -21.21 -4.48 -4.48
N VAL A 183 -20.58 -4.78 -5.63
CA VAL A 183 -19.83 -3.81 -6.43
C VAL A 183 -20.73 -3.27 -7.55
N GLN A 184 -20.73 -1.95 -7.72
CA GLN A 184 -21.40 -1.28 -8.84
C GLN A 184 -20.34 -0.57 -9.68
N VAL A 185 -20.29 -0.87 -10.98
CA VAL A 185 -19.40 -0.20 -11.93
C VAL A 185 -20.23 0.77 -12.77
N LEU A 186 -19.85 2.04 -12.75
CA LEU A 186 -20.43 3.06 -13.62
C LEU A 186 -19.43 3.40 -14.72
N HIS A 187 -19.83 3.17 -15.96
CA HIS A 187 -19.06 3.63 -17.11
C HIS A 187 -19.31 5.11 -17.33
N LEU A 188 -18.29 5.92 -17.06
CA LEU A 188 -18.29 7.32 -17.44
C LEU A 188 -17.98 7.35 -18.94
N GLY A 189 -18.99 7.71 -19.75
CA GLY A 189 -18.88 7.75 -21.21
C GLY A 189 -17.76 8.68 -21.68
N ALA A 190 -17.20 8.36 -22.85
CA ALA A 190 -16.24 9.19 -23.58
C ALA A 190 -16.92 10.41 -24.22
#